data_AF-A0A944FM44-F1
#
_entry.id   AF-A0A944FM44-F1
#
_cell.length_a   1.000
_cell.length_b   1.000
_cell.length_c   1.000
_cell.angle_alpha   90.00
_cell.angle_beta   90.00
_cell.angle_gamma   90.00
#
_symmetry.space_group_name_H-M   'P 1'
#
loop_
_entity.id
_entity.type
_entity.pdbx_description
1 polymer ?
#
loop_
_entity_poly.entity_id
_entity_poly.type
_entity_poly.pdbx_seq_one_letter_code
_entity_poly.pdbx_strand_id
1 'polypeptide(L)'
;MDDARLDLTDLFAFTVPGERTVLIMNVHPVAPAAGAAFHPDAVYRINVDIDGDEHADAAFSFVFSPPVDGRQTATVYWATGAQARSEEPGGQEIFTDAPVALGAQAQVVEAGPYLFSAGLRSDPFFADLDGIVKDFQWTGVDWGADKNVLGIVLEVPSDELCPDPVIGVWARVSLRQNGRLKSVDRGAHPSLTAYFNPEEAKEAYNEGEPAEDWATYSGPWTEVLRHTGGYDAHAAEEVLRTVLPDILVYDRNRPAAYPNGRALTDDVTSTRLAMISGGKVASDHIGPHTDLLLDFPYLGAPHPG
;
A
#
# COMPACT_ATOMS: atom_id res chain seq x y z
N MET A 1 -5.52 1.61 -20.48
CA MET A 1 -4.78 0.35 -20.72
C MET A 1 -4.83 -0.27 -19.36
N ASP A 2 -5.92 -0.97 -19.08
CA ASP A 2 -6.32 -1.26 -17.69
C ASP A 2 -5.88 -2.67 -17.38
N ASP A 3 -4.63 -2.78 -16.94
CA ASP A 3 -4.08 -4.02 -16.43
C ASP A 3 -4.16 -4.00 -14.90
N ALA A 4 -5.12 -4.75 -14.35
CA ALA A 4 -5.40 -4.76 -12.92
C ALA A 4 -4.19 -5.14 -12.07
N ARG A 5 -3.19 -5.84 -12.64
CA ARG A 5 -1.95 -6.20 -11.94
C ARG A 5 -1.14 -4.99 -11.49
N LEU A 6 -1.41 -3.82 -12.06
CA LEU A 6 -0.70 -2.57 -11.79
C LEU A 6 -1.41 -1.70 -10.74
N ASP A 7 -2.66 -2.04 -10.40
CA ASP A 7 -3.47 -1.27 -9.45
C ASP A 7 -3.01 -1.60 -8.03
N LEU A 8 -2.52 -0.58 -7.33
CA LEU A 8 -2.16 -0.63 -5.92
C LEU A 8 -3.43 -0.66 -5.07
N THR A 9 -3.54 -1.62 -4.15
CA THR A 9 -4.68 -1.67 -3.22
C THR A 9 -4.26 -1.12 -1.86
N ASP A 10 -3.15 -1.62 -1.32
CA ASP A 10 -2.76 -1.36 0.06
C ASP A 10 -1.26 -1.28 0.28
N LEU A 11 -0.89 -0.43 1.24
CA LEU A 11 0.41 -0.42 1.90
C LEU A 11 0.20 -0.66 3.40
N PHE A 12 1.04 -1.53 3.98
CA PHE A 12 1.10 -1.78 5.43
C PHE A 12 2.53 -1.61 5.93
N ALA A 13 2.64 -1.04 7.13
CA ALA A 13 3.91 -0.86 7.84
C ALA A 13 3.66 -1.05 9.34
N PHE A 14 4.27 -2.08 9.93
CA PHE A 14 4.10 -2.40 11.35
C PHE A 14 5.30 -3.13 11.95
N THR A 15 5.39 -3.14 13.29
CA THR A 15 6.46 -3.82 14.03
C THR A 15 6.04 -5.23 14.36
N VAL A 16 7.00 -6.15 14.36
CA VAL A 16 6.87 -7.49 14.94
C VAL A 16 8.00 -7.73 15.96
N PRO A 17 7.90 -8.75 16.84
CA PRO A 17 8.94 -9.02 17.83
C PRO A 17 10.33 -9.15 17.21
N GLY A 18 11.36 -8.71 17.95
CA GLY A 18 12.76 -8.82 17.53
C GLY A 18 13.33 -7.58 16.81
N GLU A 19 12.72 -6.40 17.00
CA GLU A 19 13.17 -5.12 16.40
C GLU A 19 13.13 -5.15 14.86
N ARG A 20 11.98 -5.60 14.34
CA ARG A 20 11.77 -5.81 12.91
C ARG A 20 10.56 -5.02 12.42
N THR A 21 10.69 -4.52 11.20
CA THR A 21 9.64 -3.82 10.49
C THR A 21 9.14 -4.70 9.35
N VAL A 22 7.82 -4.86 9.27
CA VAL A 22 7.12 -5.52 8.18
C VAL A 22 6.59 -4.44 7.24
N LEU A 23 6.87 -4.62 5.95
CA LEU A 23 6.35 -3.81 4.86
C LEU A 23 5.56 -4.72 3.91
N ILE A 24 4.31 -4.38 3.65
CA ILE A 24 3.45 -5.14 2.72
C ILE A 24 2.88 -4.21 1.67
N MET A 25 3.01 -4.59 0.41
CA MET A 25 2.31 -3.98 -0.71
C MET A 25 1.37 -5.00 -1.31
N ASN A 26 0.09 -4.65 -1.43
CA ASN A 26 -0.88 -5.43 -2.19
C ASN A 26 -1.22 -4.71 -3.49
N VAL A 27 -1.30 -5.48 -4.57
CA VAL A 27 -1.74 -5.03 -5.88
C VAL A 27 -2.76 -6.01 -6.44
N HIS A 28 -3.38 -5.65 -7.55
CA HIS A 28 -4.33 -6.53 -8.25
C HIS A 28 -5.58 -6.83 -7.44
N PRO A 29 -6.52 -5.87 -7.34
CA PRO A 29 -7.79 -6.14 -6.69
C PRO A 29 -8.52 -7.29 -7.40
N VAL A 30 -9.07 -8.23 -6.64
CA VAL A 30 -9.82 -9.39 -7.16
C VAL A 30 -8.94 -10.35 -7.99
N ALA A 31 -7.67 -10.51 -7.64
CA ALA A 31 -6.81 -11.53 -8.24
C ALA A 31 -7.44 -12.94 -8.07
N PRO A 32 -7.18 -13.90 -8.99
CA PRO A 32 -6.41 -13.79 -10.22
C PRO A 32 -7.25 -13.35 -11.44
N ALA A 33 -8.39 -12.68 -11.24
CA ALA A 33 -9.23 -12.24 -12.36
C ALA A 33 -8.45 -11.26 -13.24
N ALA A 34 -8.43 -11.48 -14.56
CA ALA A 34 -7.64 -10.68 -15.52
C ALA A 34 -6.10 -10.73 -15.34
N GLY A 35 -5.57 -11.73 -14.61
CA GLY A 35 -4.13 -11.98 -14.55
C GLY A 35 -3.76 -12.85 -13.34
N ALA A 36 -2.97 -13.89 -13.54
CA ALA A 36 -2.64 -14.83 -12.46
C ALA A 36 -1.26 -14.60 -11.83
N ALA A 37 -0.50 -13.60 -12.27
CA ALA A 37 0.90 -13.36 -11.89
C ALA A 37 1.21 -11.87 -11.99
N PHE A 38 2.27 -11.40 -11.31
CA PHE A 38 2.71 -10.00 -11.38
C PHE A 38 3.12 -9.61 -12.81
N HIS A 39 2.94 -8.34 -13.15
CA HIS A 39 3.37 -7.81 -14.45
C HIS A 39 4.90 -7.81 -14.60
N PRO A 40 5.48 -8.46 -15.65
CA PRO A 40 6.93 -8.61 -15.78
C PRO A 40 7.67 -7.33 -16.18
N ASP A 41 7.00 -6.40 -16.87
CA ASP A 41 7.58 -5.10 -17.23
C ASP A 41 7.33 -4.01 -16.17
N ALA A 42 6.79 -4.36 -15.01
CA ALA A 42 6.52 -3.42 -13.93
C ALA A 42 7.60 -3.45 -12.84
N VAL A 43 7.73 -2.32 -12.15
CA VAL A 43 8.51 -2.18 -10.92
C VAL A 43 7.54 -1.79 -9.81
N TYR A 44 7.44 -2.65 -8.81
CA TYR A 44 6.67 -2.40 -7.60
C TYR A 44 7.65 -1.89 -6.55
N ARG A 45 7.36 -0.77 -5.90
CA ARG A 45 8.35 -0.08 -5.07
C ARG A 45 7.75 0.41 -3.76
N ILE A 46 8.43 0.13 -2.66
CA ILE A 46 8.15 0.76 -1.36
C ILE A 46 9.29 1.75 -1.09
N ASN A 47 8.95 3.02 -1.00
CA ASN A 47 9.87 4.11 -0.68
C ASN A 47 9.86 4.37 0.82
N VAL A 48 11.02 4.79 1.34
CA VAL A 48 11.21 5.12 2.74
C VAL A 48 11.90 6.49 2.84
N ASP A 49 11.24 7.41 3.52
CA ASP A 49 11.77 8.71 3.95
C ASP A 49 12.20 8.57 5.41
N ILE A 50 13.45 8.94 5.71
CA ILE A 50 14.03 8.80 7.05
C ILE A 50 14.44 10.14 7.66
N ASP A 51 14.37 11.25 6.91
CA ASP A 51 14.78 12.58 7.38
C ASP A 51 13.64 13.62 7.36
N GLY A 52 12.48 13.25 6.83
CA GLY A 52 11.27 14.07 6.78
C GLY A 52 11.29 15.12 5.67
N ASP A 53 12.16 14.97 4.66
CA ASP A 53 12.19 15.85 3.49
C ASP A 53 11.15 15.49 2.41
N GLU A 54 10.31 14.47 2.66
CA GLU A 54 9.26 13.97 1.76
C GLU A 54 9.81 13.33 0.47
N HIS A 55 11.12 13.01 0.44
CA HIS A 55 11.78 12.27 -0.62
C HIS A 55 12.33 10.93 -0.13
N ALA A 56 12.53 10.00 -1.07
CA ALA A 56 13.03 8.68 -0.71
C ALA A 56 14.53 8.73 -0.40
N ASP A 57 14.90 8.29 0.79
CA ASP A 57 16.28 8.05 1.21
C ASP A 57 16.67 6.60 1.06
N ALA A 58 15.67 5.72 1.13
CA ALA A 58 15.81 4.31 0.81
C ALA A 58 14.60 3.78 0.04
N ALA A 59 14.80 2.68 -0.69
CA ALA A 59 13.71 2.06 -1.44
C ALA A 59 13.94 0.58 -1.67
N PHE A 60 12.87 -0.21 -1.48
CA PHE A 60 12.80 -1.58 -1.98
C PHE A 60 12.09 -1.61 -3.32
N SER A 61 12.73 -2.21 -4.32
CA SER A 61 12.12 -2.43 -5.63
C SER A 61 11.98 -3.93 -5.89
N PHE A 62 10.79 -4.35 -6.29
CA PHE A 62 10.43 -5.73 -6.60
C PHE A 62 10.15 -5.81 -8.10
N VAL A 63 10.87 -6.68 -8.80
CA VAL A 63 10.65 -6.97 -10.22
C VAL A 63 10.44 -8.46 -10.41
N PHE A 64 9.64 -8.81 -11.41
CA PHE A 64 9.19 -10.18 -11.59
C PHE A 64 9.56 -10.69 -12.98
N SER A 65 9.99 -11.95 -13.05
CA SER A 65 10.27 -12.60 -14.33
C SER A 65 8.99 -12.70 -15.18
N PRO A 66 9.10 -12.84 -16.51
CA PRO A 66 8.00 -13.36 -17.31
C PRO A 66 7.49 -14.68 -16.72
N PRO A 67 6.17 -14.86 -16.55
CA PRO A 67 5.64 -16.13 -16.08
C PRO A 67 5.84 -17.22 -17.14
N VAL A 68 6.36 -18.38 -16.74
CA VAL A 68 6.58 -19.55 -17.61
C VAL A 68 5.99 -20.77 -16.91
N ASP A 69 5.09 -21.48 -17.59
CA ASP A 69 4.42 -22.69 -17.07
C ASP A 69 3.79 -22.53 -15.68
N GLY A 70 3.17 -21.37 -15.43
CA GLY A 70 2.53 -21.05 -14.15
C GLY A 70 3.52 -20.76 -13.01
N ARG A 71 4.80 -20.54 -13.34
CA ARG A 71 5.85 -20.16 -12.39
C ARG A 71 6.34 -18.76 -12.71
N GLN A 72 6.71 -18.02 -11.67
CA GLN A 72 7.34 -16.71 -11.75
C GLN A 72 8.37 -16.59 -10.64
N THR A 73 9.43 -15.83 -10.89
CA THR A 73 10.40 -15.47 -9.85
C THR A 73 10.43 -13.97 -9.63
N ALA A 74 10.94 -13.55 -8.49
CA ALA A 74 11.14 -12.16 -8.11
C ALA A 74 12.62 -11.87 -7.83
N THR A 75 13.03 -10.65 -8.15
CA THR A 75 14.29 -10.05 -7.68
C THR A 75 13.95 -8.84 -6.83
N VAL A 76 14.60 -8.73 -5.66
CA VAL A 76 14.38 -7.66 -4.69
C VAL A 76 15.64 -6.83 -4.57
N TYR A 77 15.51 -5.54 -4.82
CA TYR A 77 16.60 -4.56 -4.73
C TYR A 77 16.42 -3.67 -3.51
N TRP A 78 17.52 -3.28 -2.88
CA TRP A 78 17.59 -2.30 -1.82
C TRP A 78 18.52 -1.16 -2.21
N ALA A 79 17.93 0.02 -2.39
CA ALA A 79 18.61 1.24 -2.77
C ALA A 79 18.66 2.21 -1.60
N THR A 80 19.76 2.98 -1.50
CA THR A 80 19.89 4.10 -0.56
C THR A 80 20.41 5.36 -1.28
N GLY A 81 20.19 6.52 -0.67
CA GLY A 81 20.65 7.83 -1.17
C GLY A 81 20.15 8.10 -2.58
N ALA A 82 21.05 8.55 -3.47
CA ALA A 82 20.66 8.91 -4.85
C ALA A 82 20.03 7.75 -5.65
N GLN A 83 20.38 6.48 -5.34
CA GLN A 83 19.75 5.33 -6.00
C GLN A 83 18.30 5.14 -5.54
N ALA A 84 17.98 5.50 -4.29
CA ALA A 84 16.62 5.47 -3.76
C ALA A 84 15.71 6.57 -4.37
N ARG A 85 16.27 7.48 -5.15
CA ARG A 85 15.50 8.51 -5.89
C ARG A 85 15.35 8.19 -7.39
N SER A 86 15.95 7.09 -7.86
CA SER A 86 15.79 6.62 -9.24
C SER A 86 14.54 5.76 -9.38
N GLU A 87 13.76 5.93 -10.45
CA GLU A 87 12.63 5.04 -10.77
C GLU A 87 13.09 3.60 -11.05
N GLU A 88 14.29 3.42 -11.59
CA GLU A 88 14.84 2.11 -11.90
C GLU A 88 15.19 1.34 -10.62
N PRO A 89 15.01 0.01 -10.60
CA PRO A 89 15.55 -0.81 -9.53
C PRO A 89 17.07 -0.62 -9.45
N GLY A 90 17.59 -0.42 -8.25
CA GLY A 90 19.00 -0.14 -8.04
C GLY A 90 19.49 -0.51 -6.64
N GLY A 91 20.79 -0.37 -6.40
CA GLY A 91 21.42 -0.74 -5.15
C GLY A 91 21.74 -2.23 -5.07
N GLN A 92 21.61 -2.81 -3.87
CA GLN A 92 21.94 -4.21 -3.60
C GLN A 92 20.80 -5.15 -3.97
N GLU A 93 21.09 -6.23 -4.68
CA GLU A 93 20.16 -7.36 -4.82
C GLU A 93 20.15 -8.16 -3.50
N ILE A 94 19.02 -8.16 -2.78
CA ILE A 94 18.84 -8.96 -1.55
C ILE A 94 18.44 -10.38 -1.91
N PHE A 95 17.48 -10.51 -2.85
CA PHE A 95 16.97 -11.78 -3.33
C PHE A 95 17.03 -11.81 -4.85
N THR A 96 17.44 -12.94 -5.40
CA THR A 96 17.43 -13.24 -6.84
C THR A 96 16.74 -14.57 -7.06
N ASP A 97 15.91 -14.67 -8.10
CA ASP A 97 15.15 -15.88 -8.45
C ASP A 97 14.26 -16.42 -7.29
N ALA A 98 13.77 -15.53 -6.42
CA ALA A 98 12.87 -15.91 -5.34
C ALA A 98 11.53 -16.41 -5.92
N PRO A 99 11.00 -17.57 -5.50
CA PRO A 99 9.77 -18.12 -6.05
C PRO A 99 8.54 -17.27 -5.69
N VAL A 100 7.66 -17.04 -6.67
CA VAL A 100 6.35 -16.43 -6.44
C VAL A 100 5.31 -17.52 -6.22
N ALA A 101 4.56 -17.41 -5.11
CA ALA A 101 3.55 -18.37 -4.69
C ALA A 101 2.18 -18.09 -5.33
N LEU A 102 1.94 -18.63 -6.53
CA LEU A 102 0.67 -18.46 -7.25
C LEU A 102 -0.43 -19.48 -6.86
N GLY A 103 -0.14 -20.33 -5.87
CA GLY A 103 -1.09 -21.29 -5.31
C GLY A 103 -1.39 -21.02 -3.82
N ALA A 104 -2.15 -21.91 -3.20
CA ALA A 104 -2.63 -21.73 -1.83
C ALA A 104 -1.52 -21.68 -0.76
N GLN A 105 -0.40 -22.39 -0.99
CA GLN A 105 0.71 -22.45 -0.04
C GLN A 105 1.66 -21.28 -0.25
N ALA A 106 2.00 -20.61 0.83
CA ALA A 106 3.02 -19.58 0.79
C ALA A 106 4.41 -20.14 0.48
N GLN A 107 5.24 -19.31 -0.14
CA GLN A 107 6.67 -19.56 -0.31
C GLN A 107 7.40 -18.43 0.41
N VAL A 108 8.21 -18.80 1.39
CA VAL A 108 9.02 -17.87 2.18
C VAL A 108 10.48 -18.14 1.83
N VAL A 109 11.22 -17.07 1.57
CA VAL A 109 12.67 -17.12 1.39
C VAL A 109 13.36 -16.21 2.37
N GLU A 110 14.54 -16.63 2.80
CA GLU A 110 15.37 -15.91 3.77
C GLU A 110 16.71 -15.58 3.12
N ALA A 111 17.20 -14.36 3.35
CA ALA A 111 18.53 -13.94 2.95
C ALA A 111 19.15 -13.15 4.11
N GLY A 112 20.03 -13.78 4.88
CA GLY A 112 20.58 -13.16 6.08
C GLY A 112 19.46 -12.74 7.04
N PRO A 113 19.30 -11.44 7.34
CA PRO A 113 18.27 -10.97 8.27
C PRO A 113 16.94 -10.61 7.58
N TYR A 114 16.78 -10.84 6.28
CA TYR A 114 15.56 -10.49 5.52
C TYR A 114 14.66 -11.72 5.32
N LEU A 115 13.34 -11.53 5.47
CA LEU A 115 12.32 -12.50 5.04
C LEU A 115 11.51 -11.91 3.89
N PHE A 116 11.24 -12.72 2.87
CA PHE A 116 10.46 -12.29 1.71
C PHE A 116 9.46 -13.35 1.26
N SER A 117 8.26 -12.91 0.88
CA SER A 117 7.24 -13.69 0.19
C SER A 117 6.49 -12.81 -0.80
N ALA A 118 6.18 -13.36 -1.98
CA ALA A 118 5.26 -12.72 -2.92
C ALA A 118 4.32 -13.76 -3.53
N GLY A 119 3.07 -13.39 -3.81
CA GLY A 119 2.11 -14.27 -4.47
C GLY A 119 0.65 -13.98 -4.17
N LEU A 120 -0.22 -14.91 -4.59
CA LEU A 120 -1.66 -14.82 -4.42
C LEU A 120 -2.06 -15.07 -2.96
N ARG A 121 -2.76 -14.11 -2.34
CA ARG A 121 -3.18 -14.15 -0.94
C ARG A 121 -4.59 -13.62 -0.78
N SER A 122 -5.26 -13.98 0.33
CA SER A 122 -6.51 -13.31 0.68
C SER A 122 -6.27 -11.83 0.91
N ASP A 123 -7.23 -11.02 0.46
CA ASP A 123 -7.20 -9.58 0.60
C ASP A 123 -7.52 -9.22 2.06
N PRO A 124 -6.66 -8.46 2.76
CA PRO A 124 -6.96 -7.96 4.11
C PRO A 124 -7.95 -6.80 4.10
N PHE A 125 -8.32 -6.23 2.94
CA PHE A 125 -9.29 -5.14 2.85
C PHE A 125 -10.69 -5.60 3.20
N PHE A 126 -11.37 -4.83 4.07
CA PHE A 126 -12.74 -5.07 4.49
C PHE A 126 -13.54 -3.76 4.45
N ALA A 127 -14.73 -3.81 3.85
CA ALA A 127 -15.64 -2.66 3.78
C ALA A 127 -17.04 -3.05 3.28
N ASP A 128 -18.06 -2.33 3.76
CA ASP A 128 -19.41 -2.34 3.17
C ASP A 128 -19.49 -1.30 2.03
N LEU A 129 -18.84 -1.59 0.90
CA LEU A 129 -18.83 -0.71 -0.28
C LEU A 129 -20.25 -0.44 -0.80
N ASP A 130 -21.13 -1.43 -0.72
CA ASP A 130 -22.52 -1.33 -1.12
C ASP A 130 -23.29 -0.33 -0.24
N GLY A 131 -23.03 -0.33 1.06
CA GLY A 131 -23.55 0.64 2.00
C GLY A 131 -23.03 2.05 1.73
N ILE A 132 -21.74 2.19 1.41
CA ILE A 132 -21.14 3.49 1.01
C ILE A 132 -21.87 4.08 -0.21
N VAL A 133 -22.08 3.27 -1.25
CA VAL A 133 -22.76 3.71 -2.49
C VAL A 133 -24.26 4.00 -2.26
N LYS A 134 -24.86 3.43 -1.21
CA LYS A 134 -26.28 3.64 -0.83
C LYS A 134 -26.43 4.69 0.27
N ASP A 135 -25.64 5.77 0.23
CA ASP A 135 -25.67 6.87 1.20
C ASP A 135 -25.56 6.38 2.67
N PHE A 136 -24.61 5.47 2.92
CA PHE A 136 -24.34 4.86 4.23
C PHE A 136 -25.48 4.00 4.80
N GLN A 137 -26.34 3.46 3.93
CA GLN A 137 -27.30 2.43 4.30
C GLN A 137 -26.61 1.06 4.35
N TRP A 138 -26.02 0.75 5.51
CA TRP A 138 -25.25 -0.47 5.73
C TRP A 138 -26.06 -1.73 5.44
N THR A 139 -25.45 -2.59 4.61
CA THR A 139 -25.93 -3.92 4.28
C THR A 139 -25.40 -4.97 5.25
N GLY A 140 -24.27 -4.69 5.91
CA GLY A 140 -23.53 -5.65 6.72
C GLY A 140 -22.80 -6.70 5.88
N VAL A 141 -22.68 -6.48 4.57
CA VAL A 141 -21.95 -7.34 3.64
C VAL A 141 -20.57 -6.77 3.45
N ASP A 142 -19.57 -7.55 3.85
CA ASP A 142 -18.18 -7.26 3.54
C ASP A 142 -17.88 -7.61 2.09
N TRP A 143 -17.50 -6.60 1.31
CA TRP A 143 -17.14 -6.79 -0.09
C TRP A 143 -15.83 -7.58 -0.27
N GLY A 144 -14.89 -7.46 0.69
CA GLY A 144 -13.56 -8.04 0.63
C GLY A 144 -13.47 -9.50 1.10
N ALA A 145 -14.50 -10.01 1.79
CA ALA A 145 -14.47 -11.29 2.51
C ALA A 145 -14.12 -12.55 1.69
N ASP A 146 -14.22 -12.50 0.37
CA ASP A 146 -13.86 -13.59 -0.55
C ASP A 146 -12.89 -13.15 -1.67
N LYS A 147 -12.23 -12.00 -1.49
CA LYS A 147 -11.34 -11.40 -2.50
C LYS A 147 -9.88 -11.77 -2.24
N ASN A 148 -9.11 -11.84 -3.32
CA ASN A 148 -7.67 -12.04 -3.24
C ASN A 148 -6.94 -10.87 -3.90
N VAL A 149 -5.66 -10.77 -3.57
CA VAL A 149 -4.69 -9.83 -4.11
C VAL A 149 -3.39 -10.55 -4.46
N LEU A 150 -2.52 -9.88 -5.20
CA LEU A 150 -1.11 -10.22 -5.29
C LEU A 150 -0.35 -9.45 -4.21
N GLY A 151 0.03 -10.14 -3.14
CA GLY A 151 0.75 -9.55 -2.01
C GLY A 151 2.27 -9.68 -2.15
N ILE A 152 2.98 -8.63 -1.74
CA ILE A 152 4.43 -8.56 -1.61
C ILE A 152 4.75 -8.25 -0.15
N VAL A 153 5.40 -9.17 0.56
CA VAL A 153 5.67 -9.09 2.00
C VAL A 153 7.17 -9.12 2.21
N LEU A 154 7.70 -8.09 2.87
CA LEU A 154 9.11 -7.98 3.24
C LEU A 154 9.21 -7.70 4.75
N GLU A 155 10.05 -8.45 5.44
CA GLU A 155 10.40 -8.20 6.84
C GLU A 155 11.89 -7.93 6.94
N VAL A 156 12.23 -6.80 7.55
CA VAL A 156 13.60 -6.27 7.62
C VAL A 156 13.96 -5.89 9.05
N PRO A 157 15.25 -5.93 9.42
CA PRO A 157 15.71 -5.29 10.66
C PRO A 157 15.39 -3.80 10.65
N SER A 158 14.78 -3.29 11.72
CA SER A 158 14.41 -1.88 11.81
C SER A 158 15.64 -0.96 11.67
N ASP A 159 16.75 -1.31 12.32
CA ASP A 159 17.97 -0.50 12.29
C ASP A 159 18.65 -0.44 10.91
N GLU A 160 18.39 -1.40 10.03
CA GLU A 160 18.91 -1.36 8.64
C GLU A 160 18.13 -0.40 7.75
N LEU A 161 16.88 -0.07 8.09
CA LEU A 161 16.13 1.00 7.43
C LEU A 161 16.66 2.37 7.86
N CYS A 162 16.68 2.58 9.18
CA CYS A 162 17.12 3.81 9.82
C CYS A 162 17.28 3.53 11.31
N PRO A 163 18.28 4.08 12.01
CA PRO A 163 18.34 4.03 13.47
C PRO A 163 17.23 4.87 14.13
N ASP A 164 16.77 5.95 13.49
CA ASP A 164 15.71 6.79 14.03
C ASP A 164 14.35 6.07 13.97
N PRO A 165 13.53 6.16 15.04
CA PRO A 165 12.34 5.32 15.18
C PRO A 165 11.22 5.67 14.22
N VAL A 166 11.24 6.89 13.66
CA VAL A 166 10.19 7.41 12.78
C VAL A 166 10.67 7.33 11.33
N ILE A 167 9.84 6.73 10.47
CA ILE A 167 10.02 6.73 9.02
C ILE A 167 8.71 7.12 8.34
N GLY A 168 8.80 7.68 7.14
CA GLY A 168 7.70 7.81 6.19
C GLY A 168 7.75 6.71 5.15
N VAL A 169 6.60 6.15 4.75
CA VAL A 169 6.54 5.06 3.76
C VAL A 169 5.43 5.33 2.73
N TRP A 170 5.70 5.11 1.45
CA TRP A 170 4.68 5.09 0.39
C TRP A 170 5.02 4.06 -0.69
N ALA A 171 3.99 3.55 -1.35
CA ALA A 171 4.12 2.61 -2.45
C ALA A 171 4.02 3.31 -3.80
N ARG A 172 4.69 2.76 -4.81
CA ARG A 172 4.58 3.16 -6.21
C ARG A 172 4.62 1.92 -7.10
N VAL A 173 3.79 1.89 -8.12
CA VAL A 173 3.85 0.92 -9.22
C VAL A 173 4.17 1.67 -10.50
N SER A 174 5.25 1.26 -11.16
CA SER A 174 5.69 1.85 -12.42
C SER A 174 5.70 0.81 -13.52
N LEU A 175 5.22 1.15 -14.71
CA LEU A 175 5.22 0.28 -15.88
C LEU A 175 6.25 0.78 -16.90
N ARG A 176 7.03 -0.13 -17.47
CA ARG A 176 7.96 0.21 -18.56
C ARG A 176 7.19 0.42 -19.86
N GLN A 177 7.26 1.64 -20.37
CA GLN A 177 6.63 2.06 -21.62
C GLN A 177 7.64 2.83 -22.46
N ASN A 178 7.81 2.44 -23.73
CA ASN A 178 8.73 3.10 -24.66
C ASN A 178 10.17 3.25 -24.12
N GLY A 179 10.65 2.26 -23.37
CA GLY A 179 12.00 2.23 -22.82
C GLY A 179 12.21 3.04 -21.54
N ARG A 180 11.17 3.67 -20.98
CA ARG A 180 11.22 4.40 -19.70
C ARG A 180 10.18 3.84 -18.73
N LEU A 181 10.45 3.90 -17.43
CA LEU A 181 9.40 3.68 -16.43
C LEU A 181 8.46 4.87 -16.41
N LYS A 182 7.17 4.59 -16.23
CA LYS A 182 6.14 5.58 -15.97
C LYS A 182 5.41 5.12 -14.73
N SER A 183 5.31 5.96 -13.72
CA SER A 183 4.45 5.68 -12.58
C SER A 183 3.01 5.58 -13.04
N VAL A 184 2.36 4.46 -12.74
CA VAL A 184 0.97 4.17 -13.10
C VAL A 184 0.05 4.10 -11.90
N ASP A 185 0.62 3.94 -10.70
CA ASP A 185 -0.10 4.04 -9.43
C ASP A 185 0.85 4.41 -8.28
N ARG A 186 0.33 5.05 -7.23
CA ARG A 186 1.03 5.28 -5.97
C ARG A 186 0.05 5.49 -4.83
N GLY A 187 0.52 5.26 -3.62
CA GLY A 187 -0.22 5.68 -2.44
C GLY A 187 0.39 5.20 -1.13
N ALA A 188 -0.02 5.83 -0.03
CA ALA A 188 0.36 5.40 1.32
C ALA A 188 -0.87 5.18 2.20
N HIS A 189 -1.76 6.17 2.26
CA HIS A 189 -3.01 6.07 2.99
C HIS A 189 -4.12 5.49 2.10
N PRO A 190 -4.86 4.49 2.59
CA PRO A 190 -5.90 3.85 1.80
C PRO A 190 -7.03 4.83 1.48
N SER A 191 -7.65 4.62 0.31
CA SER A 191 -8.87 5.28 -0.19
C SER A 191 -8.83 6.79 -0.40
N LEU A 192 -7.68 7.47 -0.25
CA LEU A 192 -7.59 8.92 -0.43
C LEU A 192 -8.11 9.36 -1.81
N THR A 193 -7.50 8.87 -2.87
CA THR A 193 -7.84 9.27 -4.24
C THR A 193 -9.29 8.95 -4.60
N ALA A 194 -9.83 7.83 -4.11
CA ALA A 194 -11.21 7.42 -4.34
C ALA A 194 -12.25 8.41 -3.77
N TYR A 195 -11.96 9.05 -2.63
CA TYR A 195 -12.87 10.03 -2.02
C TYR A 195 -12.59 11.47 -2.42
N PHE A 196 -11.33 11.81 -2.71
CA PHE A 196 -10.90 13.19 -2.87
C PHE A 196 -10.65 13.62 -4.31
N ASN A 197 -10.18 12.72 -5.16
CA ASN A 197 -9.80 13.07 -6.52
C ASN A 197 -10.94 12.76 -7.51
N PRO A 198 -11.23 13.70 -8.44
CA PRO A 198 -11.99 13.33 -9.62
C PRO A 198 -11.15 12.41 -10.52
N GLU A 199 -11.80 11.63 -11.39
CA GLU A 199 -11.13 10.65 -12.26
C GLU A 199 -10.04 11.29 -13.12
N GLU A 200 -10.23 12.53 -13.59
CA GLU A 200 -9.26 13.23 -14.44
C GLU A 200 -7.96 13.60 -13.71
N ALA A 201 -7.96 13.61 -12.37
CA ALA A 201 -6.76 13.86 -11.56
C ALA A 201 -5.90 12.60 -11.36
N LYS A 202 -6.40 11.41 -11.71
CA LYS A 202 -5.74 10.11 -11.46
C LYS A 202 -4.36 10.03 -12.08
N GLU A 203 -4.21 10.36 -13.37
CA GLU A 203 -2.90 10.27 -14.05
C GLU A 203 -1.88 11.23 -13.43
N ALA A 204 -2.28 12.48 -13.17
CA ALA A 204 -1.40 13.47 -12.54
C ALA A 204 -1.00 13.08 -11.11
N TYR A 205 -1.94 12.52 -10.33
CA TYR A 205 -1.64 11.98 -9.00
C TYR A 205 -0.63 10.85 -9.08
N ASN A 206 -0.90 9.85 -9.93
CA ASN A 206 -0.09 8.66 -10.05
C ASN A 206 1.33 8.98 -10.54
N GLU A 207 1.51 9.98 -11.39
CA GLU A 207 2.82 10.45 -11.83
C GLU A 207 3.55 11.36 -10.83
N GLY A 208 2.82 12.13 -10.01
CA GLY A 208 3.39 13.09 -9.07
C GLY A 208 4.20 12.48 -7.93
N GLU A 209 4.86 13.35 -7.15
CA GLU A 209 5.63 12.97 -5.96
C GLU A 209 4.97 13.47 -4.67
N PRO A 210 5.07 12.72 -3.55
CA PRO A 210 4.49 13.14 -2.28
C PRO A 210 4.90 14.54 -1.81
N ALA A 211 6.15 14.94 -2.06
CA ALA A 211 6.66 16.28 -1.72
C ALA A 211 5.87 17.46 -2.36
N GLU A 212 5.09 17.19 -3.42
CA GLU A 212 4.26 18.18 -4.10
C GLU A 212 2.79 18.12 -3.66
N ASP A 213 2.41 17.12 -2.85
CA ASP A 213 1.01 16.80 -2.56
C ASP A 213 0.30 17.92 -1.80
N TRP A 214 0.97 18.53 -0.81
CA TRP A 214 0.35 19.63 -0.06
C TRP A 214 0.03 20.79 -0.98
N ALA A 215 0.99 21.21 -1.82
CA ALA A 215 0.81 22.33 -2.74
C ALA A 215 -0.28 22.06 -3.79
N THR A 216 -0.40 20.80 -4.22
CA THR A 216 -1.30 20.38 -5.29
C THR A 216 -2.71 20.09 -4.80
N TYR A 217 -2.85 19.40 -3.67
CA TYR A 217 -4.12 18.79 -3.25
C TYR A 217 -4.77 19.42 -2.03
N SER A 218 -4.04 20.18 -1.18
CA SER A 218 -4.62 20.74 0.05
C SER A 218 -5.86 21.61 -0.21
N GLY A 219 -5.83 22.47 -1.23
CA GLY A 219 -6.97 23.31 -1.62
C GLY A 219 -8.18 22.51 -2.12
N PRO A 220 -8.05 21.70 -3.20
CA PRO A 220 -9.14 20.86 -3.69
C PRO A 220 -9.72 19.93 -2.61
N TRP A 221 -8.87 19.27 -1.82
CA TRP A 221 -9.34 18.33 -0.80
C TRP A 221 -9.99 19.04 0.39
N THR A 222 -9.58 20.29 0.69
CA THR A 222 -10.28 21.14 1.66
C THR A 222 -11.73 21.37 1.23
N GLU A 223 -11.97 21.66 -0.05
CA GLU A 223 -13.34 21.86 -0.54
C GLU A 223 -14.17 20.58 -0.47
N VAL A 224 -13.56 19.41 -0.74
CA VAL A 224 -14.23 18.12 -0.52
C VAL A 224 -14.66 17.98 0.93
N LEU A 225 -13.76 18.17 1.90
CA LEU A 225 -14.10 18.07 3.33
C LEU A 225 -15.18 19.08 3.75
N ARG A 226 -15.11 20.32 3.27
CA ARG A 226 -16.14 21.33 3.53
C ARG A 226 -17.51 20.88 3.02
N HIS A 227 -17.55 20.28 1.84
CA HIS A 227 -18.78 19.81 1.21
C HIS A 227 -19.37 18.58 1.92
N THR A 228 -18.55 17.54 2.13
CA THR A 228 -19.01 16.24 2.65
C THR A 228 -19.10 16.22 4.18
N GLY A 229 -18.10 16.78 4.84
CA GLY A 229 -17.99 16.79 6.30
C GLY A 229 -18.59 18.03 6.97
N GLY A 230 -18.74 19.14 6.24
CA GLY A 230 -19.18 20.40 6.82
C GLY A 230 -18.11 21.07 7.68
N TYR A 231 -16.84 20.75 7.45
CA TYR A 231 -15.71 21.43 8.09
C TYR A 231 -15.67 22.91 7.72
N ASP A 232 -15.11 23.74 8.60
CA ASP A 232 -14.56 25.02 8.15
C ASP A 232 -13.17 24.79 7.51
N ALA A 233 -12.64 25.81 6.83
CA ALA A 233 -11.39 25.69 6.09
C ALA A 233 -10.20 25.32 6.99
N HIS A 234 -10.13 25.88 8.19
CA HIS A 234 -9.00 25.63 9.09
C HIS A 234 -9.07 24.20 9.65
N ALA A 235 -10.25 23.76 10.08
CA ALA A 235 -10.46 22.41 10.54
C ALA A 235 -10.19 21.37 9.43
N ALA A 236 -10.58 21.65 8.19
CA ALA A 236 -10.27 20.80 7.04
C ALA A 236 -8.76 20.68 6.81
N GLU A 237 -8.02 21.80 6.82
CA GLU A 237 -6.55 21.78 6.69
C GLU A 237 -5.88 20.96 7.79
N GLU A 238 -6.29 21.11 9.05
CA GLU A 238 -5.73 20.34 10.17
C GLU A 238 -5.95 18.83 10.03
N VAL A 239 -7.13 18.42 9.54
CA VAL A 239 -7.41 17.02 9.22
C VAL A 239 -6.53 16.55 8.06
N LEU A 240 -6.35 17.37 7.02
CA LEU A 240 -5.52 17.00 5.87
C LEU A 240 -4.05 16.82 6.23
N ARG A 241 -3.51 17.51 7.24
CA ARG A 241 -2.14 17.29 7.74
C ARG A 241 -1.89 15.88 8.28
N THR A 242 -2.94 15.10 8.50
CA THR A 242 -2.82 13.70 8.94
C THR A 242 -2.61 12.71 7.80
N VAL A 243 -2.79 13.16 6.55
CA VAL A 243 -2.77 12.32 5.34
C VAL A 243 -2.09 12.97 4.13
N LEU A 244 -1.69 14.24 4.24
CA LEU A 244 -0.90 14.98 3.25
C LEU A 244 0.44 15.42 3.87
N PRO A 245 1.57 15.21 3.18
CA PRO A 245 1.70 14.46 1.92
C PRO A 245 1.25 13.00 2.06
N ASP A 246 0.93 12.30 0.96
CA ASP A 246 0.48 10.89 1.02
C ASP A 246 1.66 9.97 1.35
N ILE A 247 2.10 10.05 2.60
CA ILE A 247 3.23 9.34 3.22
C ILE A 247 2.73 8.79 4.55
N LEU A 248 2.76 7.47 4.70
CA LEU A 248 2.37 6.79 5.92
C LEU A 248 3.49 6.93 6.94
N VAL A 249 3.30 7.81 7.93
CA VAL A 249 4.25 7.98 9.04
C VAL A 249 4.13 6.82 10.01
N TYR A 250 5.27 6.26 10.37
CA TYR A 250 5.36 5.09 11.23
C TYR A 250 6.47 5.26 12.26
N ASP A 251 6.09 5.37 13.54
CA ASP A 251 6.95 5.44 14.70
C ASP A 251 7.00 4.09 15.42
N ARG A 252 8.18 3.45 15.39
CA ARG A 252 8.44 2.12 15.96
C ARG A 252 8.40 2.10 17.50
N ASN A 253 8.44 3.26 18.16
CA ASN A 253 8.28 3.35 19.61
C ASN A 253 6.81 3.41 20.07
N ARG A 254 5.87 3.44 19.12
CA ARG A 254 4.44 3.46 19.38
C ARG A 254 3.80 2.16 18.89
N PRO A 255 2.68 1.71 19.49
CA PRO A 255 1.93 0.59 18.95
C PRO A 255 1.64 0.79 17.46
N ALA A 256 1.89 -0.24 16.65
CA ALA A 256 1.54 -0.22 15.24
C ALA A 256 0.02 -0.35 15.11
N ALA A 257 -0.62 0.76 14.75
CA ALA A 257 -2.05 0.88 14.53
C ALA A 257 -2.30 2.21 13.82
N TYR A 258 -3.13 2.21 12.78
CA TYR A 258 -3.44 3.40 12.01
C TYR A 258 -3.93 4.54 12.92
N PRO A 259 -3.36 5.77 12.80
CA PRO A 259 -2.47 6.24 11.72
C PRO A 259 -0.96 6.09 11.97
N ASN A 260 -0.51 5.38 13.00
CA ASN A 260 0.91 5.07 13.22
C ASN A 260 1.31 3.80 12.45
N GLY A 261 1.73 3.98 11.20
CA GLY A 261 1.78 2.87 10.25
C GLY A 261 0.38 2.31 9.98
N ARG A 262 0.32 1.04 9.61
CA ARG A 262 -0.94 0.32 9.38
C ARG A 262 -0.72 -1.17 9.54
N ALA A 263 -1.46 -1.79 10.44
CA ALA A 263 -1.60 -3.23 10.57
C ALA A 263 -2.73 -3.76 9.67
N LEU A 264 -2.69 -5.05 9.36
CA LEU A 264 -3.67 -5.70 8.48
C LEU A 264 -5.11 -5.65 9.01
N THR A 265 -5.28 -5.50 10.33
CA THR A 265 -6.59 -5.49 11.00
C THR A 265 -7.10 -4.09 11.31
N ASP A 266 -6.39 -3.04 10.90
CA ASP A 266 -6.80 -1.67 11.19
C ASP A 266 -8.01 -1.25 10.34
N ASP A 267 -9.05 -0.76 11.01
CA ASP A 267 -10.29 -0.28 10.38
C ASP A 267 -10.11 1.13 9.78
N VAL A 268 -9.39 1.14 8.67
CA VAL A 268 -9.11 2.33 7.87
C VAL A 268 -10.35 2.85 7.15
N THR A 269 -11.32 1.97 6.84
CA THR A 269 -12.60 2.33 6.22
C THR A 269 -13.40 3.22 7.17
N SER A 270 -13.64 2.77 8.40
CA SER A 270 -14.32 3.58 9.43
C SER A 270 -13.55 4.87 9.73
N THR A 271 -12.21 4.81 9.79
CA THR A 271 -11.39 6.00 9.99
C THR A 271 -11.58 7.03 8.87
N ARG A 272 -11.61 6.58 7.61
CA ARG A 272 -11.84 7.45 6.46
C ARG A 272 -13.26 7.99 6.44
N LEU A 273 -14.27 7.17 6.73
CA LEU A 273 -15.67 7.59 6.81
C LEU A 273 -15.87 8.68 7.86
N ALA A 274 -15.25 8.53 9.04
CA ALA A 274 -15.28 9.55 10.07
C ALA A 274 -14.62 10.85 9.58
N MET A 275 -13.48 10.75 8.92
CA MET A 275 -12.80 11.90 8.32
C MET A 275 -13.68 12.62 7.29
N ILE A 276 -14.17 11.93 6.27
CA ILE A 276 -14.93 12.57 5.17
C ILE A 276 -16.30 13.09 5.62
N SER A 277 -16.90 12.51 6.66
CA SER A 277 -18.24 12.88 7.12
C SER A 277 -18.26 13.94 8.23
N GLY A 278 -17.11 14.38 8.73
CA GLY A 278 -17.06 15.25 9.92
C GLY A 278 -17.48 14.51 11.19
N GLY A 279 -17.20 13.21 11.26
CA GLY A 279 -17.57 12.33 12.37
C GLY A 279 -19.04 11.89 12.41
N LYS A 280 -19.85 12.24 11.40
CA LYS A 280 -21.27 11.84 11.34
C LYS A 280 -21.45 10.35 11.04
N VAL A 281 -20.51 9.77 10.30
CA VAL A 281 -20.47 8.36 9.93
C VAL A 281 -19.22 7.77 10.59
N ALA A 282 -19.42 7.05 11.69
CA ALA A 282 -18.32 6.57 12.52
C ALA A 282 -17.78 5.20 12.11
N SER A 283 -18.58 4.38 11.43
CA SER A 283 -18.22 3.02 11.02
C SER A 283 -19.23 2.47 10.01
N ASP A 284 -18.78 1.53 9.18
CA ASP A 284 -19.60 0.66 8.33
C ASP A 284 -19.98 -0.68 9.00
N HIS A 285 -19.51 -0.89 10.22
CA HIS A 285 -19.73 -2.09 11.05
C HIS A 285 -19.11 -3.38 10.51
N ILE A 286 -18.13 -3.28 9.60
CA ILE A 286 -17.35 -4.42 9.14
C ILE A 286 -16.07 -4.56 9.96
N GLY A 287 -15.82 -5.77 10.47
CA GLY A 287 -14.63 -6.08 11.25
C GLY A 287 -13.54 -6.72 10.39
N PRO A 288 -12.31 -6.81 10.91
CA PRO A 288 -11.20 -7.40 10.18
C PRO A 288 -11.43 -8.88 9.90
N HIS A 289 -10.85 -9.36 8.79
CA HIS A 289 -10.91 -10.77 8.42
C HIS A 289 -10.18 -11.67 9.44
N THR A 290 -10.66 -12.91 9.56
CA THR A 290 -10.15 -13.88 10.55
C THR A 290 -9.20 -14.92 9.97
N ASP A 291 -8.92 -14.88 8.67
CA ASP A 291 -8.09 -15.82 7.93
C ASP A 291 -6.63 -15.34 7.76
N LEU A 292 -6.31 -14.15 8.28
CA LEU A 292 -4.95 -13.62 8.35
C LEU A 292 -4.06 -14.45 9.27
N LEU A 293 -2.76 -14.44 9.00
CA LEU A 293 -1.75 -15.20 9.74
C LEU A 293 -1.08 -14.32 10.80
N LEU A 294 -0.77 -14.91 11.95
CA LEU A 294 0.00 -14.23 13.01
C LEU A 294 1.50 -14.20 12.72
N ASP A 295 1.98 -15.17 11.95
CA ASP A 295 3.37 -15.32 11.55
C ASP A 295 3.55 -14.96 10.08
N PHE A 296 4.80 -14.68 9.69
CA PHE A 296 5.17 -14.40 8.30
C PHE A 296 4.60 -15.47 7.33
N PRO A 297 3.93 -15.09 6.22
CA PRO A 297 3.88 -13.76 5.60
C PRO A 297 2.68 -12.88 6.01
N TYR A 298 2.01 -13.18 7.12
CA TYR A 298 0.88 -12.41 7.71
C TYR A 298 -0.43 -12.38 6.89
N LEU A 299 -0.35 -12.41 5.56
CA LEU A 299 -1.50 -12.53 4.67
C LEU A 299 -2.04 -13.97 4.64
N GLY A 300 -3.36 -14.11 4.60
CA GLY A 300 -4.04 -15.41 4.61
C GLY A 300 -3.88 -16.21 3.32
N ALA A 301 -4.27 -17.49 3.39
CA ALA A 301 -4.33 -18.34 2.21
C ALA A 301 -5.40 -17.82 1.23
N PRO A 302 -5.15 -17.84 -0.08
CA PRO A 302 -6.12 -17.30 -1.04
C PRO A 302 -7.43 -18.09 -1.03
N HIS A 303 -8.54 -17.37 -1.19
CA HIS A 303 -9.86 -17.95 -1.36
C HIS A 303 -9.97 -18.68 -2.70
N PRO A 304 -10.76 -19.77 -2.78
CA PRO A 304 -11.08 -20.42 -4.04
C PRO A 304 -11.71 -19.41 -5.02
N GLY A 305 -11.21 -19.39 -6.26
CA GLY A 305 -11.84 -18.65 -7.36
C GLY A 305 -13.02 -19.38 -7.97
#